data_AF-A0A1B9A0P7-F1
#
_entry.id   AF-A0A1B9A0P7-F1
#
_cell.length_a   1.000
_cell.length_b   1.000
_cell.length_c   1.000
_cell.angle_alpha   90.00
_cell.angle_beta   90.00
_cell.angle_gamma   90.00
#
_symmetry.space_group_name_H-M   'P 1'
#
loop_
_entity.id
_entity.type
_entity.pdbx_description
1 polymer ?
#
loop_
_entity_poly.entity_id
_entity_poly.type
_entity_poly.pdbx_seq_one_letter_code
_entity_poly.pdbx_strand_id
1 'polypeptide(L)'
;MKKILILCSFVALASCSNPTDKKYNEATMAEDLQAIVQSKKWNEQDAGLFAAWLIRSKLKGESLENKTYQGILEEAKKYKTEEAAKQ
;
A
#
# COMPACT_ATOMS: atom_id res chain seq x y z
N MET A 1 10.41 36.72 -29.20
CA MET A 1 10.97 35.73 -28.26
C MET A 1 10.82 36.25 -26.84
N LYS A 2 9.94 35.63 -26.05
CA LYS A 2 9.98 35.68 -24.58
C LYS A 2 9.21 34.44 -24.12
N LYS A 3 9.96 33.34 -24.02
CA LYS A 3 9.48 32.05 -23.54
C LYS A 3 9.39 32.12 -22.01
N ILE A 4 8.46 31.34 -21.46
CA ILE A 4 8.47 30.81 -20.08
C ILE A 4 7.89 31.75 -19.01
N LEU A 5 6.62 31.51 -18.70
CA LEU A 5 6.02 31.57 -17.36
C LEU A 5 5.12 30.31 -17.28
N ILE A 6 5.69 29.12 -17.08
CA ILE A 6 5.75 28.43 -15.77
C ILE A 6 4.36 28.51 -15.11
N LEU A 7 3.40 27.64 -15.40
CA LEU A 7 3.36 26.20 -15.09
C LEU A 7 3.90 25.85 -13.69
N CYS A 8 3.41 26.50 -12.63
CA CYS A 8 3.59 26.06 -11.25
C CYS A 8 2.41 26.50 -10.34
N SER A 9 1.19 26.08 -10.66
CA SER A 9 0.04 26.22 -9.73
C SER A 9 -0.68 24.91 -9.40
N PHE A 10 -0.07 23.76 -9.68
CA PHE A 10 -0.50 22.51 -9.04
C PHE A 10 0.10 22.40 -7.63
N VAL A 11 -0.25 23.36 -6.78
CA VAL A 11 0.04 23.31 -5.35
C VAL A 11 -0.93 22.32 -4.72
N ALA A 12 -0.42 21.13 -4.47
CA ALA A 12 -0.65 20.31 -3.29
C ALA A 12 -2.10 20.25 -2.75
N LEU A 13 -2.93 19.40 -3.36
CA LEU A 13 -4.04 18.75 -2.66
C LEU A 13 -3.62 17.40 -2.05
N ALA A 14 -2.32 17.17 -1.82
CA ALA A 14 -1.80 15.94 -1.20
C ALA A 14 -2.01 15.90 0.33
N SER A 15 -2.98 16.64 0.85
CA SER A 15 -3.38 16.58 2.25
C SER A 15 -4.70 15.82 2.36
N CYS A 16 -4.67 14.77 3.17
CA CYS A 16 -5.76 13.88 3.62
C CYS A 16 -5.96 12.52 2.93
N SER A 17 -5.19 12.12 1.90
CA SER A 17 -5.24 10.70 1.47
C SER A 17 -4.31 9.86 2.33
N ASN A 18 -4.86 8.92 3.09
CA ASN A 18 -4.07 7.96 3.85
C ASN A 18 -3.26 7.09 2.87
N PRO A 19 -1.92 6.98 2.99
CA PRO A 19 -1.11 6.24 2.02
C PRO A 19 -1.51 4.76 1.89
N THR A 20 -2.15 4.18 2.91
CA THR A 20 -2.67 2.81 2.84
C THR A 20 -3.88 2.66 1.92
N ASP A 21 -4.56 3.75 1.57
CA ASP A 21 -5.73 3.75 0.69
C ASP A 21 -5.33 3.81 -0.79
N LYS A 22 -4.05 4.03 -1.08
CA LYS A 22 -3.52 3.96 -2.44
C LYS A 22 -3.66 2.53 -2.97
N LYS A 23 -4.02 2.40 -4.24
CA LYS A 23 -3.97 1.11 -4.94
C LYS A 23 -2.55 0.59 -4.98
N TYR A 24 -2.37 -0.69 -4.69
CA TYR A 24 -1.11 -1.39 -4.87
C TYR A 24 -0.65 -1.29 -6.31
N ASN A 25 0.62 -0.93 -6.48
CA ASN A 25 1.29 -0.90 -7.76
C ASN A 25 2.73 -1.35 -7.53
N GLU A 26 3.13 -2.44 -8.17
CA GLU A 26 4.48 -3.01 -8.01
C GLU A 26 5.58 -2.01 -8.41
N ALA A 27 5.33 -1.17 -9.41
CA ALA A 27 6.30 -0.19 -9.90
C ALA A 27 6.56 0.97 -8.93
N THR A 28 5.61 1.27 -8.02
CA THR A 28 5.75 2.34 -7.01
C THR A 28 5.74 1.80 -5.58
N MET A 29 5.89 0.49 -5.43
CA MET A 29 5.71 -0.19 -4.14
C MET A 29 6.72 0.30 -3.09
N ALA A 30 7.96 0.56 -3.49
CA ALA A 30 9.00 1.00 -2.58
C ALA A 30 8.68 2.38 -1.98
N GLU A 31 8.29 3.33 -2.82
CA GLU A 31 7.91 4.69 -2.42
C GLU A 31 6.63 4.68 -1.58
N ASP A 32 5.66 3.85 -1.95
CA ASP A 32 4.40 3.74 -1.23
C ASP A 32 4.58 3.14 0.17
N LEU A 33 5.39 2.09 0.29
CA LEU A 33 5.71 1.49 1.58
C LEU A 33 6.51 2.48 2.44
N GLN A 34 7.42 3.25 1.86
CA GLN A 34 8.11 4.31 2.58
C GLN A 34 7.12 5.35 3.14
N ALA A 35 6.14 5.79 2.35
CA ALA A 35 5.10 6.72 2.80
C ALA A 35 4.21 6.11 3.89
N ILE A 36 3.85 4.82 3.78
CA ILE A 36 3.08 4.10 4.80
C ILE A 36 3.87 4.01 6.11
N VAL A 37 5.16 3.67 6.08
CA VAL A 37 6.02 3.64 7.27
C VAL A 37 6.11 5.02 7.93
N GLN A 38 6.34 6.06 7.13
CA GLN A 38 6.40 7.44 7.63
C GLN A 38 5.08 7.92 8.24
N SER A 39 3.93 7.42 7.74
CA SER A 39 2.61 7.74 8.28
C SER A 39 2.34 7.14 9.67
N LYS A 40 3.15 6.16 10.11
CA LYS A 40 2.98 5.41 11.36
C LYS A 40 1.60 4.74 11.51
N LYS A 41 0.92 4.47 10.40
CA LYS A 41 -0.41 3.84 10.37
C LYS A 41 -0.36 2.33 10.62
N TRP A 42 0.74 1.68 10.23
CA TRP A 42 0.98 0.27 10.50
C TRP A 42 1.96 0.12 11.66
N ASN A 43 1.66 -0.83 12.55
CA ASN A 43 2.64 -1.34 13.50
C ASN A 43 3.52 -2.42 12.82
N GLU A 44 4.55 -2.89 13.52
CA GLU A 44 5.47 -3.91 13.00
C GLU A 44 4.76 -5.22 12.62
N GLN A 45 3.75 -5.62 13.40
CA GLN A 45 2.98 -6.83 13.13
C GLN A 45 2.19 -6.72 11.82
N ASP A 46 1.54 -5.58 11.57
CA ASP A 46 0.79 -5.32 10.34
C ASP A 46 1.71 -5.23 9.13
N ALA A 47 2.87 -4.57 9.27
CA ALA A 47 3.88 -4.53 8.23
C ALA A 47 4.42 -5.92 7.88
N GLY A 48 4.74 -6.75 8.88
CA GLY A 48 5.19 -8.12 8.69
C GLY A 48 4.12 -9.02 8.06
N LEU A 49 2.86 -8.87 8.47
CA LEU A 49 1.75 -9.61 7.91
C LEU A 49 1.50 -9.26 6.44
N PHE A 50 1.55 -7.97 6.10
CA PHE A 50 1.47 -7.51 4.71
C PHE A 50 2.61 -8.09 3.86
N ALA A 51 3.86 -8.06 4.35
CA ALA A 51 5.01 -8.60 3.64
C ALA A 51 4.88 -10.11 3.38
N ALA A 52 4.46 -10.88 4.39
CA ALA A 52 4.21 -12.31 4.24
C ALA A 52 3.11 -12.60 3.22
N TRP A 53 2.04 -11.80 3.22
CA TRP A 53 0.94 -11.93 2.27
C TRP A 53 1.36 -11.61 0.84
N LEU A 54 2.17 -10.57 0.65
CA LEU A 54 2.74 -10.21 -0.64
C LEU A 54 3.56 -11.36 -1.23
N ILE A 55 4.44 -11.97 -0.43
CA ILE A 55 5.25 -13.13 -0.84
C ILE A 55 4.34 -14.31 -1.21
N ARG A 56 3.37 -14.66 -0.35
CA ARG A 56 2.41 -15.75 -0.61
C ARG A 56 1.64 -15.51 -1.92
N SER A 57 1.15 -14.30 -2.14
CA SER A 57 0.39 -13.94 -3.34
C SER A 57 1.23 -14.11 -4.60
N LYS A 58 2.50 -13.66 -4.57
CA LYS A 58 3.46 -13.89 -5.66
C LYS A 58 3.69 -15.39 -5.93
N LEU A 59 3.90 -16.19 -4.88
CA LEU A 59 4.11 -17.64 -5.02
C LEU A 59 2.88 -18.38 -5.58
N LYS A 60 1.67 -17.90 -5.28
CA LYS A 60 0.42 -18.47 -5.77
C LYS A 60 -0.05 -17.91 -7.11
N GLY A 61 0.62 -16.89 -7.64
CA GLY A 61 0.16 -16.16 -8.83
C GLY A 61 -1.15 -15.39 -8.60
N GLU A 62 -1.46 -15.05 -7.34
CA GLU A 62 -2.65 -14.25 -7.00
C GLU A 62 -2.36 -12.77 -7.33
N SER A 63 -3.24 -12.15 -8.12
CA SER A 63 -3.12 -10.72 -8.44
C SER A 63 -3.55 -9.86 -7.24
N LEU A 64 -2.68 -8.92 -6.88
CA LEU A 64 -2.96 -7.84 -5.93
C LEU A 64 -3.40 -6.55 -6.63
N GLU A 65 -3.49 -6.58 -7.97
CA GLU A 65 -3.94 -5.43 -8.76
C GLU A 65 -5.34 -5.00 -8.34
N ASN A 66 -5.60 -3.70 -8.42
CA ASN A 66 -6.85 -3.05 -8.00
C ASN A 66 -7.15 -3.06 -6.50
N LYS A 67 -6.36 -3.75 -5.67
CA LYS A 67 -6.49 -3.69 -4.21
C LYS A 67 -5.72 -2.50 -3.65
N THR A 68 -6.18 -1.94 -2.55
CA THR A 68 -5.41 -0.95 -1.78
C THR A 68 -4.45 -1.64 -0.84
N TYR A 69 -3.39 -0.96 -0.39
CA TYR A 69 -2.47 -1.51 0.62
C TYR A 69 -3.24 -1.96 1.88
N GLN A 70 -4.21 -1.16 2.32
CA GLN A 70 -5.07 -1.53 3.45
C GLN A 70 -5.92 -2.77 3.14
N GLY A 71 -6.52 -2.86 1.95
CA GLY A 71 -7.34 -4.01 1.56
C GLY A 71 -6.53 -5.32 1.55
N ILE A 72 -5.29 -5.27 1.07
CA ILE A 72 -4.37 -6.41 1.10
C ILE A 72 -4.05 -6.84 2.54
N LEU A 73 -3.77 -5.88 3.42
CA LEU A 73 -3.52 -6.17 4.84
C LEU A 73 -4.75 -6.80 5.51
N GLU A 74 -5.95 -6.30 5.25
CA GLU A 74 -7.18 -6.86 5.82
C GLU A 74 -7.45 -8.30 5.32
N GLU A 75 -7.14 -8.61 4.07
CA GLU A 75 -7.19 -9.99 3.56
C GLU A 75 -6.21 -10.91 4.30
N ALA A 76 -4.99 -10.42 4.55
CA ALA A 76 -3.99 -11.15 5.30
C ALA A 76 -4.42 -11.40 6.76
N LYS A 77 -5.03 -10.39 7.40
CA LYS A 77 -5.59 -10.51 8.76
C LYS A 77 -6.73 -11.53 8.81
N LYS A 78 -7.65 -11.45 7.85
CA LYS A 78 -8.76 -12.40 7.72
C LYS A 78 -8.25 -13.83 7.55
N TYR A 79 -7.29 -14.04 6.66
CA TYR A 79 -6.68 -15.36 6.47
C TYR A 79 -6.02 -15.87 7.75
N LYS A 80 -5.23 -15.05 8.46
CA LYS A 80 -4.60 -15.46 9.72
C LYS A 80 -5.63 -15.89 10.77
N THR A 81 -6.74 -15.16 10.90
CA THR A 81 -7.82 -15.50 11.83
C THR A 81 -8.53 -16.80 11.42
N GLU A 82 -8.81 -16.99 10.13
CA GLU A 82 -9.43 -18.21 9.61
C GLU A 82 -8.52 -19.44 9.80
N GLU A 83 -7.22 -19.31 9.58
CA GLU A 83 -6.26 -20.40 9.81
C GLU A 83 -6.13 -20.75 11.29
N ALA A 84 -6.12 -19.74 12.18
CA ALA A 84 -6.09 -19.97 13.62
C ALA A 84 -7.37 -20.67 14.13
N ALA A 85 -8.52 -20.47 13.47
CA ALA A 85 -9.78 -21.13 13.80
C ALA A 85 -9.89 -22.58 13.28
N LYS A 86 -9.01 -23.00 12.37
CA LYS A 86 -8.95 -24.36 11.81
C LYS A 86 -7.99 -25.29 12.57
N GLN A 87 -7.21 -24.75 13.49
CA GLN A 87 -6.27 -25.50 14.35
C GLN A 87 -6.91 -25.81 15.70
#